data_AF-A0A1H0K2N2-F1
#
_entry.id   AF-A0A1H0K2N2-F1
#
_cell.length_a   1.000
_cell.length_b   1.000
_cell.length_c   1.000
_cell.angle_alpha   90.00
_cell.angle_beta   90.00
_cell.angle_gamma   90.00
#
_symmetry.space_group_name_H-M   'P 1'
#
loop_
_entity.id
_entity.type
_entity.pdbx_description
1 polymer ?
#
loop_
_entity_poly.entity_id
_entity_poly.type
_entity_poly.pdbx_seq_one_letter_code
_entity_poly.pdbx_strand_id
1 'polypeptide(L)' 'MKLVDSVYCRTEDFANQMFQFYLDNGYSVLQSTVEIETGTHGKHVVKKLDILSR' A
#
# COMPACT_ATOMS: atom_id res chain seq x y z
N MET A 1 -4.85 -6.04 -16.24
CA MET A 1 -4.39 -5.28 -15.06
C MET A 1 -2.90 -5.52 -14.87
N LYS A 2 -2.08 -4.46 -14.88
CA LYS A 2 -0.63 -4.53 -14.60
C LYS A 2 -0.33 -3.77 -13.32
N LEU A 3 0.65 -4.22 -12.54
CA LEU A 3 1.10 -3.44 -11.37
C LEU A 3 1.71 -2.12 -11.86
N VAL A 4 1.22 -1.01 -11.29
CA VAL A 4 1.70 0.36 -11.57
C VAL A 4 2.65 0.79 -10.47
N ASP A 5 2.26 0.59 -9.21
CA ASP A 5 3.05 1.03 -8.06
C ASP A 5 2.69 0.22 -6.80
N SER A 6 3.55 0.29 -5.78
CA SER A 6 3.37 -0.31 -4.46
C SER A 6 3.63 0.72 -3.37
N VAL A 7 2.61 1.02 -2.56
CA VAL A 7 2.73 1.95 -1.44
C VAL A 7 2.77 1.18 -0.12
N TYR A 8 3.72 1.52 0.75
CA TYR A 8 3.87 0.92 2.08
C TYR A 8 3.43 1.91 3.16
N CYS A 9 2.42 1.53 3.93
CA CYS A 9 1.79 2.37 4.95
C CYS A 9 2.04 1.79 6.34
N ARG A 10 2.63 2.60 7.23
CA ARG A 10 2.95 2.18 8.61
C ARG A 10 1.73 2.10 9.52
N THR A 11 0.73 2.95 9.28
CA THR A 11 -0.50 3.01 10.07
C THR A 11 -1.70 2.60 9.23
N GLU A 12 -2.72 2.05 9.89
CA GLU A 12 -3.95 1.62 9.24
C GLU A 12 -4.75 2.82 8.69
N ASP A 13 -4.83 3.92 9.44
CA ASP A 13 -5.53 5.14 8.99
C ASP A 13 -4.95 5.68 7.69
N PHE A 14 -3.61 5.73 7.57
CA PHE A 14 -2.96 6.18 6.35
C PHE A 14 -3.15 5.20 5.19
N ALA A 15 -3.12 3.88 5.47
CA ALA A 15 -3.43 2.87 4.47
C ALA A 15 -4.86 3.03 3.93
N ASN A 16 -5.83 3.24 4.81
CA ASN A 16 -7.23 3.45 4.44
C ASN A 16 -7.43 4.73 3.61
N GLN A 17 -6.77 5.82 4.00
CA GLN A 17 -6.82 7.07 3.24
C GLN A 17 -6.26 6.90 1.82
N MET A 18 -5.08 6.27 1.69
CA MET A 18 -4.47 6.02 0.38
C MET A 18 -5.27 5.04 -0.47
N PHE A 19 -5.83 4.01 0.15
CA PHE A 19 -6.69 3.04 -0.52
C PHE A 19 -7.91 3.73 -1.15
N GLN A 20 -8.64 4.55 -0.37
CA GLN A 20 -9.79 5.29 -0.88
C GLN A 20 -9.38 6.29 -1.98
N PHE A 21 -8.29 7.02 -1.79
CA PHE A 21 -7.78 7.93 -2.82
C PHE A 21 -7.57 7.25 -4.17
N TYR A 22 -6.95 6.07 -4.20
CA TYR A 22 -6.72 5.35 -5.46
C TYR A 22 -8.00 4.77 -6.05
N LEU A 23 -8.93 4.27 -5.22
CA LEU A 23 -10.25 3.83 -5.68
C LEU A 23 -11.07 4.96 -6.29
N ASP A 24 -11.10 6.14 -5.65
CA ASP A 24 -11.82 7.33 -6.13
C ASP A 24 -11.25 7.83 -7.46
N ASN A 25 -9.94 7.64 -7.66
CA ASN A 25 -9.33 7.92 -8.95
C ASN A 25 -9.67 6.87 -10.00
N GLY A 26 -10.18 5.69 -9.65
CA GLY A 26 -10.55 4.62 -10.59
C GLY A 26 -9.48 3.55 -10.78
N TYR A 27 -8.49 3.49 -9.90
CA TYR A 27 -7.53 2.39 -9.87
C TYR A 27 -8.12 1.18 -9.14
N SER A 28 -7.63 -0.01 -9.48
CA SER A 28 -7.84 -1.20 -8.66
C SER A 28 -6.69 -1.35 -7.68
N VAL A 29 -6.98 -1.58 -6.40
CA VAL A 29 -5.98 -1.65 -5.34
C VAL A 29 -6.10 -2.97 -4.60
N LEU A 30 -4.98 -3.68 -4.42
CA LEU A 30 -4.89 -4.84 -3.54
C LEU A 30 -4.19 -4.45 -2.24
N GLN A 31 -4.80 -4.77 -1.11
CA GLN A 31 -4.23 -4.52 0.21
C GLN A 31 -3.71 -5.82 0.82
N SER A 32 -2.48 -5.79 1.33
CA SER A 32 -1.87 -6.91 2.07
C SER A 32 -1.12 -6.39 3.30
N THR A 33 -0.72 -7.29 4.20
CA THR A 33 0.15 -6.98 5.34
C THR A 33 1.47 -7.69 5.13
N VAL A 34 2.58 -6.96 5.19
CA VAL A 34 3.92 -7.47 4.90
C VAL A 34 4.92 -7.03 5.97
N GLU A 35 5.95 -7.83 6.19
CA GLU A 35 7.12 -7.43 6.98
C GLU A 35 8.16 -6.84 6.02
N ILE A 36 8.65 -5.63 6.33
CA ILE A 36 9.72 -4.96 5.58
C ILE A 36 10.91 -4.67 6.51
N GLU A 37 12.12 -4.79 5.96
CA GLU A 37 13.35 -4.35 6.63
C GLU A 37 13.63 -2.90 6.22
N THR A 38 13.59 -1.99 7.18
CA THR A 38 13.78 -0.55 6.93
C THR A 38 15.22 -0.10 7.17
N GLY A 39 16.12 -1.03 7.51
CA GLY A 39 17.52 -0.76 7.84
C GLY A 39 17.64 -0.11 9.20
N THR A 40 17.48 1.22 9.27
CA THR A 40 17.71 2.00 10.50
C THR A 40 16.71 1.73 11.61
N HIS A 41 15.49 1.32 11.29
CA HIS A 41 14.45 1.03 12.28
C HIS A 41 14.16 -0.48 12.41
N GLY A 42 14.94 -1.31 11.72
CA GLY A 42 14.75 -2.76 11.69
C GLY A 42 13.49 -3.17 10.92
N LYS A 43 12.98 -4.34 11.32
CA LYS A 43 11.79 -4.96 10.72
C LYS A 43 10.50 -4.30 11.20
N HIS A 44 9.62 -4.02 10.25
CA HIS A 44 8.29 -3.49 10.53
C HIS A 44 7.22 -4.25 9.77
N VAL A 45 6.13 -4.57 10.47
CA VAL A 45 4.89 -5.02 9.84
C VAL A 45 4.11 -3.78 9.37
N VAL A 46 3.85 -3.71 8.07
CA VAL A 46 3.19 -2.58 7.41
C VAL A 46 2.07 -3.06 6.49
N LYS A 47 1.15 -2.16 6.13
CA LYS A 47 0.18 -2.41 5.06
C LYS A 47 0.84 -2.09 3.72
N LYS A 48 0.70 -2.98 2.74
CA LYS A 48 1.14 -2.76 1.36
C LYS A 48 -0.09 -2.64 0.46
N LEU A 49 -0.13 -1.56 -0.32
CA LEU A 49 -1.13 -1.31 -1.33
C LEU A 49 -0.49 -1.49 -2.71
N ASP A 50 -0.98 -2.46 -3.48
CA ASP A 50 -0.56 -2.69 -4.85
C ASP A 50 -1.57 -2.05 -5.81
N ILE A 51 -1.15 -1.00 -6.51
CA ILE A 51 -1.97 -0.22 -7.42
C ILE A 51 -1.88 -0.84 -8.81
N LEU A 52 -3.02 -1.20 -9.39
CA LEU A 52 -3.12 -1.85 -10.68
C LEU A 52 -3.63 -0.87 -11.74
N SER A 53 -3.09 -1.00 -12.95
CA SER A 53 -3.52 -0.23 -14.12
C SER A 53 -5.00 -0.47 -14.38
N ARG A 54 -5.69 0.60 -14.77
CA ARG A 54 -7.05 0.54 -15.28
C ARG A 54 -7.13 -0.29 -16.56
#